data_AF-A0AAD4IX03-F1
#
_entry.id   AF-A0AAD4IX03-F1
#
_cell.length_a   1.000
_cell.length_b   1.000
_cell.length_c   1.000
_cell.angle_alpha   90.00
_cell.angle_beta   90.00
_cell.angle_gamma   90.00
#
_symmetry.space_group_name_H-M   'P 1'
#
loop_
_entity.id
_entity.type
_entity.pdbx_description
1 polymer ?
#
loop_
_entity_poly.entity_id
_entity_poly.type
_entity_poly.pdbx_seq_one_letter_code
_entity_poly.pdbx_strand_id
1 'polypeptide(L)'
;MGVEEVMKLVVEKLKEALLAVENWGAEALGWFDDVFPPETRGDTVSHWFHVALPWIIAAVVLTAVICFCRCCCKCCCGGGGGRVRMMKAPGRNCRMPRSAFESNPRGYFRNLRAHPGDQLC
;
A
#
# COMPACT_ATOMS: atom_id res chain seq x y z
N MET A 1 -13.88 -27.39 -17.05
CA MET A 1 -14.89 -26.49 -16.45
C MET A 1 -15.30 -25.52 -17.53
N GLY A 2 -16.54 -25.60 -18.00
CA GLY A 2 -16.97 -24.88 -19.20
C GLY A 2 -17.10 -23.39 -18.92
N VAL A 3 -16.50 -22.56 -19.78
CA VAL A 3 -16.59 -21.08 -19.71
C VAL A 3 -18.06 -20.61 -19.67
N GLU A 4 -18.95 -21.39 -20.27
CA GLU A 4 -20.41 -21.16 -20.29
C GLU A 4 -21.06 -21.30 -18.90
N GLU A 5 -20.60 -22.22 -18.05
CA GLU A 5 -21.10 -22.37 -16.67
C GLU A 5 -20.68 -21.19 -15.80
N VAL A 6 -19.44 -20.72 -15.98
CA VAL A 6 -18.91 -19.56 -15.27
C VAL A 6 -19.66 -18.28 -15.66
N MET A 7 -19.94 -18.06 -16.95
CA MET A 7 -20.72 -16.90 -17.38
C MET A 7 -22.15 -16.91 -16.82
N LYS A 8 -22.82 -18.07 -16.78
CA LYS A 8 -24.16 -18.16 -16.19
C LYS A 8 -24.14 -17.76 -14.71
N LEU A 9 -23.16 -18.23 -13.96
CA LEU A 9 -23.00 -17.91 -12.53
C LEU A 9 -22.73 -16.42 -12.32
N VAL A 10 -21.88 -15.80 -13.16
CA VAL A 10 -21.60 -14.36 -13.11
C VAL A 10 -22.85 -13.54 -13.41
N VAL A 11 -23.63 -13.92 -14.44
CA VAL A 11 -24.87 -13.21 -14.81
C VAL A 11 -25.93 -13.31 -13.72
N GLU A 12 -26.09 -14.47 -13.10
CA GLU A 12 -27.01 -14.64 -11.97
C GLU A 12 -26.59 -13.80 -10.77
N LYS A 13 -25.30 -13.77 -10.43
CA LYS A 13 -24.78 -12.92 -9.33
C LYS A 13 -24.90 -11.43 -9.63
N LEU A 14 -24.76 -11.03 -10.89
CA LEU A 14 -24.98 -9.65 -11.34
C LEU A 14 -26.45 -9.25 -11.19
N LYS A 15 -27.39 -10.14 -11.51
CA LYS A 15 -28.83 -9.88 -11.32
C LYS A 15 -29.18 -9.74 -9.84
N GLU A 16 -28.67 -10.61 -8.99
CA GLU A 16 -28.85 -10.49 -7.53
C GLU A 16 -28.27 -9.18 -6.99
N ALA A 17 -27.06 -8.81 -7.43
CA ALA A 17 -26.42 -7.56 -7.02
C ALA A 17 -27.17 -6.33 -7.53
N LEU A 18 -27.72 -6.39 -8.75
CA LEU A 18 -28.48 -5.29 -9.33
C LEU A 18 -29.79 -5.08 -8.59
N LEU A 19 -30.49 -6.14 -8.21
CA LEU A 19 -31.69 -6.06 -7.35
C LEU A 19 -31.36 -5.52 -5.95
N ALA A 20 -30.22 -5.90 -5.38
CA ALA A 20 -29.77 -5.37 -4.10
C ALA A 20 -29.42 -3.87 -4.20
N VAL A 21 -28.81 -3.45 -5.31
CA VAL A 21 -28.52 -2.04 -5.62
C VAL A 21 -29.80 -1.24 -5.86
N GLU A 22 -30.80 -1.79 -6.55
CA GLU A 22 -32.08 -1.12 -6.74
C GLU A 22 -32.84 -0.92 -5.43
N ASN A 23 -32.90 -1.95 -4.57
CA ASN A 23 -33.51 -1.84 -3.25
C ASN A 23 -32.79 -0.84 -2.35
N TRP A 24 -31.45 -0.90 -2.32
CA TRP A 24 -30.64 0.05 -1.55
C TRP A 24 -30.72 1.47 -2.14
N GLY A 25 -30.80 1.59 -3.46
CA GLY A 25 -30.96 2.87 -4.15
C GLY A 25 -32.29 3.54 -3.84
N ALA A 26 -33.39 2.77 -3.76
CA ALA A 26 -34.69 3.30 -3.36
C ALA A 26 -34.70 3.81 -1.91
N GLU A 27 -34.06 3.08 -0.99
CA GLU A 27 -33.89 3.50 0.41
C GLU A 27 -32.97 4.72 0.54
N ALA A 28 -31.86 4.73 -0.23
CA ALA A 28 -30.93 5.84 -0.29
C ALA A 28 -31.56 7.09 -0.88
N LEU A 29 -32.43 6.97 -1.90
CA LEU A 29 -33.18 8.09 -2.46
C LEU A 29 -34.19 8.66 -1.46
N GLY A 30 -34.92 7.80 -0.75
CA GLY A 30 -35.84 8.24 0.31
C GLY A 30 -35.13 8.99 1.44
N TRP A 31 -34.00 8.46 1.91
CA TRP A 31 -33.13 9.15 2.87
C TRP A 31 -32.55 10.45 2.27
N PHE A 32 -32.14 10.44 1.00
CA PHE A 32 -31.56 11.59 0.35
C PHE A 32 -32.57 12.73 0.16
N ASP A 33 -33.83 12.41 -0.15
CA ASP A 33 -34.89 13.41 -0.26
C ASP A 33 -35.31 13.96 1.12
N ASP A 34 -35.16 13.18 2.20
CA ASP A 34 -35.40 13.64 3.59
C ASP A 34 -34.27 14.54 4.10
N VAL A 35 -33.00 14.20 3.78
CA VAL A 35 -31.83 15.04 4.11
C VAL A 35 -31.72 16.26 3.19
N PHE A 36 -32.22 16.17 1.95
CA PHE A 36 -32.18 17.23 0.95
C PHE A 36 -33.57 17.49 0.32
N PRO A 37 -34.44 18.26 0.99
CA PRO A 37 -35.76 18.59 0.46
C PRO A 37 -35.66 19.29 -0.92
N PRO A 38 -36.49 18.87 -1.90
CA PRO A 38 -36.32 19.22 -3.32
C PRO A 38 -36.47 20.73 -3.63
N GLU A 39 -37.15 21.47 -2.76
CA GLU A 39 -37.52 22.89 -2.93
C GLU A 39 -36.35 23.89 -2.75
N THR A 40 -35.18 23.47 -2.24
CA THR A 40 -34.05 24.37 -1.92
C THR A 40 -32.71 23.98 -2.59
N ARG A 41 -32.78 23.11 -3.60
CA ARG A 41 -31.65 22.34 -4.17
C ARG A 41 -30.59 23.10 -4.98
N GLY A 42 -30.85 24.30 -5.48
CA GLY A 42 -29.87 25.00 -6.33
C GLY A 42 -28.77 25.70 -5.53
N ASP A 43 -29.20 26.65 -4.70
CA ASP A 43 -28.30 27.64 -4.11
C ASP A 43 -27.69 27.15 -2.79
N THR A 44 -28.47 26.42 -1.99
CA THR A 44 -28.03 25.86 -0.70
C THR A 44 -27.05 24.71 -0.91
N VAL A 45 -27.33 23.83 -1.86
CA VAL A 45 -26.48 22.66 -2.14
C VAL A 45 -25.13 23.11 -2.71
N SER A 46 -25.11 24.09 -3.62
CA SER A 46 -23.87 24.68 -4.11
C SER A 46 -23.05 25.30 -2.97
N HIS A 47 -23.71 25.98 -2.02
CA HIS A 47 -23.03 26.52 -0.84
C HIS A 47 -22.43 25.41 0.06
N TRP A 48 -23.19 24.35 0.31
CA TRP A 48 -22.73 23.21 1.11
C TRP A 48 -21.62 22.41 0.42
N PHE A 49 -21.67 22.27 -0.91
CA PHE A 49 -20.56 21.73 -1.68
C PHE A 49 -19.35 22.64 -1.59
N HIS A 50 -19.46 23.95 -1.74
CA HIS A 50 -18.32 24.85 -1.56
C HIS A 50 -17.68 24.76 -0.16
N VAL A 51 -18.48 24.48 0.88
CA VAL A 51 -17.97 24.26 2.24
C VAL A 51 -17.35 22.87 2.40
N ALA A 52 -17.97 21.81 1.88
CA ALA A 52 -17.50 20.43 2.06
C ALA A 52 -16.38 20.03 1.10
N LEU A 53 -16.37 20.55 -0.12
CA LEU A 53 -15.40 20.28 -1.17
C LEU A 53 -13.95 20.51 -0.73
N PRO A 54 -13.56 21.61 -0.05
CA PRO A 54 -12.19 21.77 0.43
C PRO A 54 -11.80 20.72 1.47
N TRP A 55 -12.71 20.26 2.32
CA TRP A 55 -12.43 19.16 3.27
C TRP A 55 -12.25 17.82 2.56
N ILE A 56 -13.10 17.54 1.55
CA ILE A 56 -12.99 16.33 0.74
C ILE A 56 -11.67 16.35 -0.04
N ILE A 57 -11.34 17.46 -0.69
CA ILE A 57 -10.07 17.63 -1.40
C ILE A 57 -8.88 17.48 -0.44
N ALA A 58 -8.92 18.12 0.73
CA ALA A 58 -7.86 18.00 1.73
C ALA A 58 -7.69 16.57 2.22
N ALA A 59 -8.79 15.85 2.48
CA ALA A 59 -8.75 14.44 2.90
C ALA A 59 -8.19 13.54 1.80
N VAL A 60 -8.59 13.75 0.54
CA VAL A 60 -8.07 13.00 -0.62
C VAL A 60 -6.59 13.28 -0.82
N VAL A 61 -6.16 14.55 -0.80
CA VAL A 61 -4.75 14.94 -0.95
C VAL A 61 -3.91 14.40 0.21
N LEU A 62 -4.37 14.53 1.45
CA LEU A 62 -3.67 13.98 2.62
C LEU A 62 -3.54 12.45 2.51
N THR A 63 -4.62 11.77 2.15
CA THR A 63 -4.62 10.31 1.95
C THR A 63 -3.70 9.90 0.81
N ALA A 64 -3.72 10.63 -0.32
CA ALA A 64 -2.86 10.39 -1.47
C ALA A 64 -1.39 10.64 -1.11
N VAL A 65 -1.06 11.70 -0.36
CA VAL A 65 0.29 11.98 0.13
C VAL A 65 0.74 10.89 1.11
N ILE A 66 -0.10 10.46 2.06
CA ILE A 66 0.25 9.36 2.97
C ILE A 66 0.45 8.06 2.20
N CYS A 67 -0.44 7.75 1.24
CA CYS A 67 -0.35 6.56 0.41
C CYS A 67 0.91 6.61 -0.47
N PHE A 68 1.17 7.74 -1.13
CA PHE A 68 2.34 7.95 -1.98
C PHE A 68 3.63 7.97 -1.17
N CYS A 69 3.69 8.62 0.00
CA CYS A 69 4.82 8.53 0.92
C CYS A 69 5.00 7.10 1.43
N ARG A 70 3.94 6.37 1.78
CA ARG A 70 4.07 4.96 2.21
C ARG A 70 4.49 4.05 1.06
N CYS A 71 4.02 4.27 -0.17
CA CYS A 71 4.36 3.49 -1.35
C CYS A 71 5.77 3.84 -1.88
N CYS A 72 6.16 5.12 -1.93
CA CYS A 72 7.52 5.55 -2.24
C CYS A 72 8.50 5.16 -1.12
N CYS A 73 8.10 5.15 0.15
CA CYS A 73 8.96 4.62 1.21
C CYS A 73 9.00 3.07 1.24
N LYS A 74 8.03 2.36 0.66
CA LYS A 74 8.10 0.90 0.51
C LYS A 74 8.88 0.48 -0.75
N CYS A 75 8.84 1.27 -1.82
CA CYS A 75 9.44 0.95 -3.11
C CYS A 75 10.78 1.67 -3.39
N CYS A 76 11.02 2.84 -2.80
CA CYS A 76 12.26 3.63 -2.98
C CYS A 76 13.08 3.77 -1.69
N CYS A 77 12.47 3.64 -0.49
CA CYS A 77 13.21 3.57 0.77
C CYS A 77 13.39 2.13 1.24
N GLY A 78 14.10 1.31 0.46
CA GLY A 78 14.68 0.04 0.93
C GLY A 78 15.78 0.22 1.99
N GLY A 79 15.66 1.19 2.91
CA GLY A 79 16.77 1.68 3.72
C GLY A 79 16.42 2.09 5.14
N GLY A 80 15.32 1.59 5.70
CA GLY A 80 14.90 1.89 7.08
C GLY A 80 15.52 0.96 8.13
N GLY A 81 16.79 1.14 8.44
CA GLY A 81 17.28 0.96 9.83
C GLY A 81 17.39 -0.47 10.39
N GLY A 82 17.48 -1.50 9.54
CA GLY A 82 17.98 -2.78 10.01
C GLY A 82 19.45 -2.61 10.40
N ARG A 83 19.73 -2.36 11.68
CA ARG A 83 21.08 -2.35 12.28
C ARG A 83 21.84 -3.53 11.65
N VAL A 84 22.73 -3.24 10.69
CA VAL A 84 23.42 -4.31 9.97
C VAL A 84 24.12 -5.13 11.03
N ARG A 85 23.72 -6.39 11.19
CA ARG A 85 24.24 -7.23 12.27
C ARG A 85 25.72 -7.41 12.02
N MET A 86 26.52 -6.67 12.76
CA MET A 86 27.97 -6.79 12.73
C MET A 86 28.34 -8.06 13.49
N MET A 87 29.31 -8.79 12.99
CA MET A 87 29.88 -9.95 13.66
C MET A 87 31.41 -9.87 13.64
N LYS A 88 32.06 -10.59 14.56
CA LYS A 88 33.51 -10.75 14.52
C LYS A 88 33.88 -11.62 13.31
N ALA A 89 34.78 -11.14 12.48
CA ALA A 89 35.19 -11.82 11.27
C ALA A 89 35.99 -13.11 11.63
N PRO A 90 35.62 -14.30 11.13
CA PRO A 90 36.34 -15.53 11.45
C PRO A 90 37.79 -15.49 10.94
N GLY A 91 38.77 -15.64 11.83
CA GLY A 91 40.20 -15.59 11.47
C GLY A 91 40.78 -14.18 11.30
N ARG A 92 40.04 -13.13 11.68
CA ARG A 92 40.51 -11.72 11.74
C ARG A 92 40.06 -11.06 13.05
N ASN A 93 40.72 -9.99 13.45
CA ASN A 93 40.36 -9.22 14.65
C ASN A 93 39.49 -7.97 14.36
N CYS A 94 38.85 -7.90 13.19
CA CYS A 94 37.90 -6.84 12.85
C CYS A 94 36.43 -7.32 12.86
N ARG A 95 35.52 -6.35 12.79
CA ARG A 95 34.07 -6.60 12.63
C ARG A 95 33.68 -6.43 11.17
N MET A 96 32.80 -7.32 10.71
CA MET A 96 32.24 -7.27 9.36
C MET A 96 30.72 -7.41 9.40
N PRO A 97 29.99 -6.91 8.38
CA PRO A 97 28.56 -7.15 8.27
C PRO A 97 28.28 -8.63 8.01
N ARG A 98 27.40 -9.24 8.82
CA ARG A 98 27.04 -10.66 8.73
C ARG A 98 26.49 -11.04 7.35
N SER A 99 25.71 -10.16 6.75
CA SER A 99 25.15 -10.37 5.40
C SER A 99 26.21 -10.52 4.32
N ALA A 100 27.35 -9.83 4.43
CA ALA A 100 28.45 -9.96 3.47
C ALA A 100 29.18 -11.30 3.58
N PHE A 101 29.20 -11.92 4.76
CA PHE A 101 29.72 -13.27 4.93
C PHE A 101 28.75 -14.32 4.39
N GLU A 102 27.47 -14.18 4.76
CA GLU A 102 26.42 -15.12 4.35
C GLU A 102 26.20 -15.11 2.83
N SER A 103 26.39 -13.97 2.17
CA SER A 103 26.28 -13.88 0.71
C SER A 103 27.40 -14.61 -0.04
N ASN A 104 28.63 -14.64 0.49
CA ASN A 104 29.76 -15.30 -0.17
C ASN A 104 30.83 -15.82 0.82
N PRO A 105 30.57 -16.95 1.50
CA PRO A 105 31.52 -17.50 2.47
C PRO A 105 32.79 -18.03 1.79
N ARG A 106 32.68 -18.62 0.58
CA ARG A 106 33.84 -19.12 -0.17
C ARG A 106 34.80 -18.00 -0.54
N GLY A 107 34.27 -16.86 -0.98
CA GLY A 107 35.06 -15.67 -1.31
C GLY A 107 35.83 -15.13 -0.11
N TYR A 108 35.16 -15.07 1.05
CA TYR A 108 35.77 -14.66 2.31
C TYR A 108 36.99 -15.54 2.67
N PHE A 109 36.83 -16.87 2.71
CA PHE A 109 37.93 -17.76 3.06
C PHE A 109 39.05 -17.79 2.01
N ARG A 110 38.74 -17.63 0.73
CA ARG A 110 39.75 -17.49 -0.32
C ARG A 110 40.59 -16.23 -0.10
N ASN A 111 39.96 -15.11 0.23
CA ASN A 111 40.64 -13.86 0.53
C ASN A 111 41.50 -13.98 1.80
N LEU A 112 40.98 -14.66 2.83
CA LEU A 112 41.70 -14.91 4.09
C LEU A 112 43.01 -15.70 3.87
N ARG A 113 43.03 -16.65 2.93
CA ARG A 113 44.25 -17.40 2.57
C ARG A 113 45.24 -16.58 1.76
N ALA A 114 44.74 -15.71 0.87
CA ALA A 114 45.59 -14.86 0.05
C ALA A 114 46.25 -13.73 0.88
N HIS A 115 45.56 -13.26 1.92
CA HIS A 115 46.02 -12.16 2.78
C HIS A 115 45.80 -12.55 4.25
N PRO A 116 46.77 -13.26 4.86
CA PRO A 116 46.68 -13.67 6.25
C PRO A 116 46.80 -12.44 7.20
N GLY A 117 46.03 -12.47 8.29
CA GLY A 117 46.00 -11.40 9.29
C GLY A 117 45.00 -10.29 9.00
N ASP A 118 45.22 -9.13 9.63
CA ASP A 118 44.29 -7.99 9.63
C ASP A 118 44.58 -6.96 8.53
N GLN A 119 45.36 -7.30 7.49
CA GLN A 119 45.77 -6.36 6.41
C GLN A 119 44.63 -5.81 5.54
N LEU A 120 43.47 -6.47 5.56
CA LEU A 120 42.27 -6.09 4.79
C LEU A 120 41.10 -5.74 5.71
N CYS A 121 41.38 -5.61 7.01
CA CYS A 121 40.65 -4.73 7.89
C CYS A 121 41.26 -3.31 7.71
#